data_AF-A0A2V2FTH9-F1
#
_entry.id   AF-A0A2V2FTH9-F1
#
_cell.length_a   1.000
_cell.length_b   1.000
_cell.length_c   1.000
_cell.angle_alpha   90.00
_cell.angle_beta   90.00
_cell.angle_gamma   90.00
#
_symmetry.space_group_name_H-M   'P 1'
#
loop_
_entity.id
_entity.type
_entity.pdbx_description
1 polymer ?
#
loop_
_entity_poly.entity_id
_entity_poly.type
_entity_poly.pdbx_seq_one_letter_code
_entity_poly.pdbx_strand_id
1 'polypeptide(L)'
;MHSALFSIDPKGVPARTCAGLVLASAAVRLVWFCISHGTAADACTLIVHLVVPFLSCALLAAFILRGALRLCTIPVGLGCLFFVLKALSFPSRIHTVLCCILYALVFSLYAATAFGLLKTRVPLGLVFTLPLLYHIFVEDLAKLRAPVPPTLVEWMPEFSVLLIMAALATATWGMKKRE
;
A
#
# COMPACT_ATOMS: atom_id res chain seq x y z
N MET A 1 24.69 -4.46 -16.29
CA MET A 1 23.48 -3.81 -15.73
C MET A 1 22.26 -4.45 -16.37
N HIS A 2 21.51 -5.30 -15.66
CA HIS A 2 20.26 -5.85 -16.21
C HIS A 2 19.26 -4.71 -16.42
N SER A 3 18.73 -4.56 -17.64
CA SER A 3 17.66 -3.61 -17.95
C SER A 3 16.37 -4.00 -17.24
N ALA A 4 15.51 -3.03 -16.89
CA ALA A 4 14.25 -3.32 -16.22
C ALA A 4 13.35 -4.13 -17.16
N LEU A 5 12.96 -5.34 -16.74
CA LEU A 5 12.16 -6.25 -17.57
C LEU A 5 10.71 -5.77 -17.74
N PHE A 6 10.22 -4.98 -16.78
CA PHE A 6 8.88 -4.39 -16.80
C PHE A 6 8.96 -2.87 -16.82
N SER A 7 7.99 -2.24 -17.48
CA SER A 7 7.78 -0.79 -17.45
C SER A 7 6.30 -0.45 -17.39
N ILE A 8 5.97 0.67 -16.77
CA ILE A 8 4.62 1.24 -16.78
C ILE A 8 4.64 2.51 -17.61
N ASP A 9 3.63 2.71 -18.44
CA ASP A 9 3.47 3.95 -19.19
C ASP A 9 3.03 5.06 -18.21
N PRO A 10 3.85 6.10 -17.98
CA PRO A 10 3.51 7.19 -17.05
C PRO A 10 2.27 7.98 -17.47
N LYS A 11 1.96 8.03 -18.77
CA LYS A 11 0.76 8.72 -19.29
C LYS A 11 -0.45 7.78 -19.38
N GLY A 12 -0.23 6.48 -19.20
CA GLY A 12 -1.26 5.46 -19.26
C GLY A 12 -2.25 5.58 -18.10
N VAL A 13 -3.48 5.13 -18.36
CA VAL A 13 -4.56 5.05 -17.35
C VAL A 13 -4.09 4.35 -16.06
N PRO A 14 -3.39 3.20 -16.09
CA PRO A 14 -2.99 2.51 -14.87
C PRO A 14 -2.08 3.33 -13.94
N ALA A 15 -1.13 4.09 -14.51
CA ALA A 15 -0.23 4.93 -13.71
C ALA A 15 -0.98 6.09 -13.05
N ARG A 16 -1.88 6.74 -13.79
CA ARG A 16 -2.70 7.85 -13.27
C ARG A 16 -3.71 7.38 -12.23
N THR A 17 -4.37 6.23 -12.45
CA THR A 17 -5.29 5.63 -11.49
C THR A 17 -4.55 5.23 -10.21
N CYS A 18 -3.38 4.58 -10.32
CA CYS A 18 -2.56 4.28 -9.15
C CYS A 18 -2.18 5.55 -8.38
N ALA A 19 -1.64 6.57 -9.06
CA ALA A 19 -1.29 7.84 -8.44
C ALA A 19 -2.47 8.51 -7.73
N GLY A 20 -3.65 8.54 -8.37
CA GLY A 20 -4.87 9.08 -7.77
C GLY A 20 -5.29 8.33 -6.51
N LEU A 21 -5.27 7.00 -6.54
CA LEU A 21 -5.65 6.16 -5.41
C LEU A 21 -4.69 6.30 -4.22
N VAL A 22 -3.37 6.38 -4.45
CA VAL A 22 -2.40 6.58 -3.34
C VAL A 22 -2.50 7.99 -2.74
N LEU A 23 -2.80 9.01 -3.55
CA LEU A 23 -3.04 10.36 -3.04
C LEU A 23 -4.35 10.45 -2.26
N ALA A 24 -5.40 9.77 -2.73
CA ALA A 24 -6.65 9.64 -1.99
C ALA A 24 -6.43 8.92 -0.65
N SER A 25 -5.62 7.85 -0.62
CA SER A 25 -5.24 7.17 0.63
C SER A 25 -4.53 8.12 1.60
N ALA A 26 -3.56 8.91 1.10
CA ALA A 26 -2.86 9.90 1.92
C ALA A 26 -3.81 10.96 2.49
N ALA A 27 -4.79 11.43 1.70
CA ALA A 27 -5.80 12.38 2.16
C ALA A 27 -6.71 11.78 3.24
N VAL A 28 -7.21 10.55 3.05
CA VAL A 28 -8.01 9.84 4.06
C VAL A 28 -7.22 9.70 5.36
N ARG A 29 -5.93 9.35 5.26
CA ARG A 29 -5.06 9.19 6.41
C ARG A 29 -4.83 10.50 7.18
N LEU A 30 -4.64 11.61 6.45
CA LEU A 30 -4.49 12.93 7.02
C LEU A 30 -5.76 13.35 7.76
N VAL A 31 -6.93 13.22 7.12
CA VAL A 31 -8.22 13.57 7.74
C VAL A 31 -8.45 12.71 8.99
N TRP A 32 -8.18 11.40 8.92
CA TRP A 32 -8.31 10.51 10.07
C TRP A 32 -7.42 10.94 11.24
N PHE A 33 -6.16 11.28 10.96
CA PHE A 33 -5.21 11.71 11.99
C PHE A 33 -5.66 13.02 12.66
N CYS A 34 -6.09 14.01 11.85
CA CYS A 34 -6.59 15.29 12.35
C CYS A 34 -7.81 15.12 13.27
N ILE A 35 -8.73 14.21 12.92
CA ILE A 35 -9.93 13.95 13.72
C ILE A 35 -9.60 13.16 15.00
N SER A 36 -8.75 12.13 14.89
CA SER A 36 -8.56 11.17 15.98
C SER A 36 -7.53 11.61 17.04
N HIS A 37 -6.53 12.41 16.65
CA HIS A 37 -5.42 12.76 17.55
C HIS A 37 -5.25 14.28 17.76
N GLY A 38 -5.74 15.12 16.84
CA GLY A 38 -5.64 16.57 16.97
C GLY A 38 -4.22 17.09 17.20
N THR A 39 -4.06 18.13 18.03
CA THR A 39 -2.76 18.73 18.41
C THR A 39 -2.04 18.02 19.56
N ALA A 40 -2.67 17.00 20.16
CA ALA A 40 -2.17 16.30 21.36
C ALA A 40 -1.36 15.04 21.03
N ALA A 41 -1.07 14.79 19.75
CA ALA A 41 -0.34 13.60 19.31
C ALA A 41 1.13 13.64 19.73
N ASP A 42 1.61 12.54 20.31
CA ASP A 42 3.04 12.33 20.52
C ASP A 42 3.80 12.28 19.18
N ALA A 43 5.06 12.72 19.18
CA ALA A 43 5.91 12.81 18.00
C ALA A 43 6.06 11.46 17.30
N CYS A 44 6.20 10.37 18.07
CA CYS A 44 6.26 9.02 17.52
C CYS A 44 4.97 8.64 16.78
N THR A 45 3.80 8.93 17.36
CA THR A 45 2.50 8.64 16.75
C THR A 45 2.31 9.45 15.47
N LEU A 46 2.68 10.73 15.48
CA LEU A 46 2.66 11.60 14.29
C LEU A 46 3.55 11.01 13.17
N ILE A 47 4.79 10.64 13.51
CA ILE A 47 5.74 10.14 12.51
C ILE A 47 5.23 8.82 11.91
N VAL A 48 4.88 7.85 12.74
CA VAL A 48 4.50 6.50 12.28
C VAL A 48 3.16 6.51 11.57
N HIS A 49 2.14 7.19 12.11
CA HIS A 49 0.79 7.08 11.57
C HIS A 49 0.46 8.09 10.47
N LEU A 50 1.20 9.20 10.38
CA LEU A 50 0.97 10.25 9.37
C LEU A 50 2.17 10.45 8.45
N VAL A 51 3.35 10.81 8.97
CA VAL A 51 4.47 11.26 8.12
C VAL A 51 4.99 10.14 7.21
N VAL A 52 5.27 8.96 7.75
CA VAL A 52 5.75 7.81 6.98
C VAL A 52 4.78 7.40 5.86
N PRO A 53 3.48 7.14 6.13
CA PRO A 53 2.54 6.75 5.08
C PRO A 53 2.30 7.88 4.08
N PHE A 54 2.27 9.15 4.51
CA PHE A 54 2.12 10.29 3.61
C PHE A 54 3.31 10.42 2.65
N LEU A 55 4.54 10.37 3.18
CA LEU A 55 5.76 10.42 2.39
C LEU A 55 5.83 9.23 1.41
N SER A 56 5.49 8.04 1.88
CA SER A 56 5.38 6.84 1.04
C SER A 56 4.43 7.05 -0.14
N CYS A 57 3.22 7.56 0.11
CA CYS A 57 2.21 7.78 -0.94
C CYS A 57 2.65 8.89 -1.92
N ALA A 58 3.20 9.99 -1.42
CA ALA A 58 3.66 11.10 -2.25
C ALA A 58 4.81 10.69 -3.17
N LEU A 59 5.81 9.97 -2.63
CA LEU A 59 6.92 9.44 -3.42
C LEU A 59 6.46 8.39 -4.44
N LEU A 60 5.53 7.50 -4.05
CA LEU A 60 4.97 6.50 -4.96
C LEU A 60 4.24 7.16 -6.13
N ALA A 61 3.39 8.15 -5.87
CA ALA A 61 2.72 8.93 -6.90
C ALA A 61 3.72 9.63 -7.82
N ALA A 62 4.75 10.28 -7.26
CA ALA A 62 5.76 10.99 -8.05
C ALA A 62 6.56 10.05 -8.95
N PHE A 63 7.00 8.89 -8.44
CA PHE A 63 7.82 7.95 -9.21
C PHE A 63 7.00 7.13 -10.22
N ILE A 64 5.75 6.77 -9.91
CA ILE A 64 4.90 6.05 -10.87
C ILE A 64 4.53 6.93 -12.06
N LEU A 65 4.26 8.23 -11.83
CA LEU A 65 4.00 9.22 -12.89
C LEU A 65 5.25 9.57 -13.72
N ARG A 66 6.44 9.19 -13.24
CA ARG A 66 7.70 9.26 -14.00
C ARG A 66 8.05 7.95 -14.71
N GLY A 67 7.25 6.89 -14.54
CA GLY A 67 7.54 5.55 -15.06
C GLY A 67 8.76 4.89 -14.40
N ALA A 68 9.21 5.41 -13.26
CA ALA A 68 10.45 5.04 -12.61
C ALA A 68 10.26 3.88 -11.62
N LEU A 69 9.90 2.69 -12.14
CA LEU A 69 9.55 1.52 -11.32
C LEU A 69 10.62 1.11 -10.30
N ARG A 70 11.91 1.30 -10.61
CA ARG A 70 13.00 1.02 -9.66
C ARG A 70 13.01 2.00 -8.49
N LEU A 71 12.76 3.28 -8.75
CA LEU A 71 12.70 4.29 -7.69
C LEU A 71 11.49 4.08 -6.79
N CYS A 72 10.41 3.49 -7.32
CA CYS A 72 9.25 3.07 -6.53
C CYS A 72 9.56 1.99 -5.48
N THR A 73 10.73 1.31 -5.49
CA THR A 73 11.10 0.40 -4.39
C THR A 73 11.28 1.16 -3.08
N ILE A 74 11.68 2.43 -3.13
CA ILE A 74 11.85 3.29 -1.94
C ILE A 74 10.51 3.51 -1.23
N PRO A 75 9.46 4.09 -1.88
CA PRO A 75 8.17 4.24 -1.24
C PRO A 75 7.49 2.90 -0.91
N VAL A 76 7.64 1.86 -1.74
CA VAL A 76 7.10 0.53 -1.38
C VAL A 76 7.76 0.00 -0.10
N GLY A 77 9.07 0.19 0.06
CA GLY A 77 9.80 -0.14 1.29
C GLY A 77 9.32 0.66 2.50
N LEU A 78 9.10 1.98 2.35
CA LEU A 78 8.54 2.82 3.41
C LEU A 78 7.12 2.38 3.82
N GLY A 79 6.28 2.02 2.84
CA GLY A 79 4.96 1.46 3.10
C GLY A 79 5.03 0.13 3.85
N CYS A 80 5.92 -0.77 3.45
CA CYS A 80 6.14 -2.04 4.17
C CYS A 80 6.64 -1.80 5.59
N LEU A 81 7.56 -0.84 5.80
CA LEU A 81 8.02 -0.45 7.12
C LEU A 81 6.87 0.07 7.99
N PHE A 82 6.02 0.95 7.46
CA PHE A 82 4.83 1.41 8.14
C PHE A 82 3.94 0.23 8.60
N PHE A 83 3.68 -0.72 7.71
CA PHE A 83 2.83 -1.86 8.02
C PHE A 83 3.45 -2.82 9.05
N VAL A 84 4.77 -3.03 8.99
CA VAL A 84 5.51 -3.80 10.00
C VAL A 84 5.38 -3.13 11.38
N LEU A 85 5.63 -1.81 11.46
CA LEU A 85 5.49 -1.06 12.71
C LEU A 85 4.06 -1.16 13.27
N LYS A 86 3.05 -1.10 12.40
CA LYS A 86 1.65 -1.31 12.79
C LYS A 86 1.40 -2.74 13.31
N ALA A 87 1.98 -3.75 12.66
CA ALA A 87 1.79 -5.16 13.05
C ALA A 87 2.37 -5.49 14.43
N LEU A 88 3.40 -4.74 14.88
CA LEU A 88 3.96 -4.87 16.23
C LEU A 88 2.97 -4.46 17.32
N SER A 89 1.94 -3.68 16.99
CA SER A 89 0.88 -3.30 17.92
C SER A 89 -0.25 -4.34 18.02
N PHE A 90 -0.21 -5.44 17.27
CA PHE A 90 -1.22 -6.49 17.36
C PHE A 90 -1.10 -7.31 18.65
N PRO A 91 -2.23 -7.74 19.25
CA PRO A 91 -2.21 -8.54 20.48
C PRO A 91 -1.70 -9.97 20.26
N SER A 92 -1.88 -10.53 19.06
CA SER A 92 -1.47 -11.89 18.72
C SER A 92 -0.07 -11.94 18.11
N ARG A 93 0.86 -12.60 18.81
CA ARG A 93 2.25 -12.80 18.37
C ARG A 93 2.35 -13.53 17.02
N ILE A 94 1.53 -14.57 16.82
CA ILE A 94 1.52 -15.35 15.57
C ILE A 94 1.06 -14.45 14.42
N HIS A 95 0.01 -13.66 14.63
CA HIS A 95 -0.49 -12.74 13.63
C HIS A 95 0.57 -11.68 13.26
N THR A 96 1.23 -11.09 14.26
CA THR A 96 2.35 -10.16 14.03
C THR A 96 3.45 -10.77 13.17
N VAL A 97 3.92 -11.98 13.51
CA VAL A 97 5.02 -12.64 12.77
C VAL A 97 4.61 -12.92 11.33
N LEU A 98 3.40 -13.45 11.11
CA LEU A 98 2.89 -13.73 9.77
C LEU A 98 2.76 -12.44 8.92
N CYS A 99 2.28 -11.35 9.51
CA CYS A 99 2.21 -10.05 8.84
C CYS A 99 3.61 -9.53 8.48
N CYS A 100 4.58 -9.62 9.39
CA CYS A 100 5.96 -9.20 9.11
C CYS A 100 6.57 -9.98 7.94
N ILE A 101 6.37 -11.31 7.91
CA ILE A 101 6.82 -12.16 6.80
C ILE A 101 6.13 -11.75 5.50
N LEU A 102 4.82 -11.51 5.54
CA LEU A 102 4.05 -11.07 4.37
C LEU A 102 4.57 -9.74 3.82
N TYR A 103 4.81 -8.73 4.66
CA TYR A 103 5.31 -7.43 4.21
C TYR A 103 6.75 -7.50 3.69
N ALA A 104 7.60 -8.33 4.31
CA ALA A 104 8.94 -8.61 3.78
C ALA A 104 8.84 -9.28 2.39
N LEU A 105 7.95 -10.27 2.23
CA LEU A 105 7.72 -10.95 0.97
C LEU A 105 7.21 -9.99 -0.11
N VAL A 106 6.25 -9.12 0.21
CA VAL A 106 5.73 -8.09 -0.71
C VAL A 106 6.86 -7.18 -1.20
N PHE A 107 7.70 -6.70 -0.29
CA PHE A 107 8.86 -5.87 -0.64
C PHE A 107 9.84 -6.63 -1.54
N SER A 108 10.19 -7.87 -1.19
CA SER A 108 11.11 -8.70 -1.97
C SER A 108 10.56 -8.99 -3.37
N LEU A 109 9.28 -9.34 -3.50
CA LEU A 109 8.63 -9.58 -4.79
C LEU A 109 8.61 -8.31 -5.64
N TYR A 110 8.29 -7.16 -5.03
CA TYR A 110 8.30 -5.89 -5.74
C TYR A 110 9.70 -5.54 -6.23
N ALA A 111 10.71 -5.61 -5.36
CA ALA A 111 12.10 -5.34 -5.72
C ALA A 111 12.58 -6.29 -6.82
N ALA A 112 12.35 -7.60 -6.68
CA ALA A 112 12.71 -8.59 -7.68
C ALA A 112 12.03 -8.33 -9.04
N THR A 113 10.78 -7.85 -9.04
CA THR A 113 10.08 -7.45 -10.27
C THR A 113 10.65 -6.16 -10.87
N ALA A 114 10.90 -5.13 -10.06
CA ALA A 114 11.41 -3.83 -10.49
C ALA A 114 12.85 -3.87 -11.02
N PHE A 115 13.69 -4.74 -10.44
CA PHE A 115 15.06 -4.98 -10.89
C PHE A 115 15.15 -6.01 -12.02
N GLY A 116 14.04 -6.68 -12.38
CA GLY A 116 13.99 -7.66 -13.47
C GLY A 116 14.56 -9.02 -13.13
N LEU A 117 14.65 -9.37 -11.83
CA LEU A 117 15.01 -10.71 -11.36
C LEU A 117 13.87 -11.72 -11.61
N LEU A 118 12.61 -11.26 -11.52
CA LEU A 118 11.44 -12.07 -11.85
C LEU A 118 10.99 -11.83 -13.29
N LYS A 119 10.74 -12.92 -14.02
CA LYS A 119 10.22 -12.88 -15.40
C LYS A 119 8.71 -12.67 -15.49
N THR A 120 8.01 -12.73 -14.35
CA THR A 120 6.55 -12.62 -14.26
C THR A 120 6.14 -11.61 -13.19
N ARG A 121 5.07 -10.88 -13.47
CA ARG A 121 4.40 -9.93 -12.56
C ARG A 121 3.20 -10.53 -11.84
N VAL A 122 2.82 -11.78 -12.17
CA VAL A 122 1.63 -12.45 -11.63
C VAL A 122 1.70 -12.64 -10.10
N PRO A 123 2.80 -13.10 -9.49
CA PRO A 123 2.86 -13.27 -8.03
C PRO A 123 2.64 -11.94 -7.30
N LEU A 124 3.22 -10.87 -7.85
CA LEU A 124 3.07 -9.51 -7.32
C LEU A 124 1.64 -8.99 -7.50
N GLY A 125 0.99 -9.29 -8.62
CA GLY A 125 -0.42 -8.92 -8.83
C GLY A 125 -1.33 -9.65 -7.85
N LEU A 126 -1.14 -10.96 -7.67
CA LEU A 126 -1.92 -11.78 -6.76
C LEU A 126 -1.77 -11.37 -5.30
N VAL A 127 -0.55 -11.05 -4.84
CA VAL A 127 -0.33 -10.64 -3.44
C VAL A 127 -1.00 -9.32 -3.09
N PHE A 128 -1.32 -8.47 -4.07
CA PHE A 128 -2.12 -7.26 -3.84
C PHE A 128 -3.62 -7.49 -4.04
N THR A 129 -4.01 -8.26 -5.06
CA THR A 129 -5.42 -8.46 -5.40
C THR A 129 -6.14 -9.43 -4.45
N LEU A 130 -5.50 -10.53 -4.03
CA LEU A 130 -6.14 -11.50 -3.14
C LEU A 130 -6.49 -10.90 -1.76
N PRO A 131 -5.57 -10.23 -1.05
CA PRO A 131 -5.92 -9.59 0.23
C PRO A 131 -6.97 -8.50 0.07
N LEU A 132 -6.92 -7.72 -1.03
CA LEU A 132 -7.94 -6.70 -1.33
C LEU A 132 -9.34 -7.32 -1.42
N LEU A 133 -9.48 -8.42 -2.18
CA LEU A 133 -10.77 -9.12 -2.31
C LEU A 133 -11.21 -9.71 -0.97
N TYR A 134 -10.29 -10.29 -0.20
CA TYR A 134 -10.58 -10.83 1.12
C TYR A 134 -11.10 -9.75 2.07
N HIS A 135 -10.43 -8.59 2.15
CA HIS A 135 -10.92 -7.50 2.99
C HIS A 135 -12.30 -7.01 2.57
N ILE A 136 -12.52 -6.76 1.27
CA ILE A 136 -13.81 -6.25 0.79
C ILE A 136 -14.96 -7.23 1.04
N PHE A 137 -14.78 -8.51 0.67
CA PHE A 137 -15.88 -9.48 0.65
C PHE A 137 -16.06 -10.25 1.95
N VAL A 138 -14.99 -10.41 2.74
CA VAL A 138 -15.03 -11.19 3.98
C VAL A 138 -15.03 -10.28 5.18
N GLU A 139 -14.03 -9.41 5.33
CA GLU A 139 -13.90 -8.58 6.54
C GLU A 139 -14.87 -7.39 6.57
N ASP A 140 -14.83 -6.51 5.56
CA ASP A 140 -15.63 -5.29 5.52
C ASP A 140 -17.13 -5.62 5.44
N LEU A 141 -17.50 -6.61 4.62
CA LEU A 141 -18.89 -7.04 4.52
C LEU A 141 -19.40 -7.62 5.85
N ALA A 142 -18.57 -8.35 6.59
CA ALA A 142 -18.93 -8.84 7.92
C ALA A 142 -19.06 -7.69 8.93
N LYS A 143 -18.14 -6.72 8.91
CA LYS A 143 -18.18 -5.52 9.77
C LYS A 143 -19.41 -4.65 9.51
N LEU A 144 -19.79 -4.48 8.25
CA LEU A 144 -20.99 -3.72 7.85
C LEU A 144 -22.30 -4.44 8.22
N ARG A 145 -22.28 -5.77 8.29
CA ARG A 145 -23.42 -6.59 8.72
C ARG A 145 -23.48 -6.80 10.23
N ALA A 146 -22.48 -6.33 10.98
CA ALA A 146 -22.44 -6.47 12.43
C ALA A 146 -23.56 -5.65 13.10
N PRO A 147 -24.05 -6.05 14.28
CA PRO A 147 -25.10 -5.34 15.00
C PRO A 147 -24.77 -3.87 15.31
N VAL A 148 -23.49 -3.57 15.50
CA VAL A 148 -22.96 -2.22 15.65
C VAL A 148 -21.85 -2.06 14.62
N PRO A 149 -22.12 -1.45 13.45
CA PRO A 149 -21.10 -1.22 12.45
C PRO A 149 -20.08 -0.17 12.95
N PRO A 150 -18.81 -0.25 12.52
CA PRO A 150 -17.81 0.74 12.87
C PRO A 150 -18.22 2.12 12.36
N THR A 151 -17.88 3.16 13.11
CA THR A 151 -18.07 4.54 12.65
C THR A 151 -17.18 4.82 11.44
N LEU A 152 -17.53 5.85 10.65
CA LEU A 152 -16.72 6.24 9.50
C LEU A 152 -15.26 6.48 9.89
N VAL A 153 -15.02 7.17 11.01
CA VAL A 153 -13.67 7.51 11.51
C VAL A 153 -12.87 6.26 11.88
N GLU A 154 -13.49 5.25 12.48
CA GLU A 154 -12.84 3.98 12.82
C GLU A 154 -12.49 3.16 11.57
N TRP A 155 -13.28 3.30 10.49
CA TRP A 155 -13.06 2.59 9.24
C TRP A 155 -12.04 3.28 8.30
N MET A 156 -11.83 4.60 8.43
CA MET A 156 -10.91 5.37 7.57
C MET A 156 -9.48 4.79 7.47
N PRO A 157 -8.84 4.29 8.54
CA PRO A 157 -7.53 3.66 8.43
C PRO A 157 -7.54 2.43 7.54
N GLU A 158 -8.57 1.59 7.63
CA GLU A 158 -8.73 0.40 6.79
C GLU A 158 -9.00 0.81 5.34
N PHE A 159 -9.92 1.76 5.13
CA PHE A 159 -10.21 2.31 3.82
C PHE A 159 -8.95 2.88 3.13
N SER A 160 -8.08 3.59 3.87
CA SER A 160 -6.79 4.07 3.34
C SER A 160 -5.90 2.94 2.84
N VAL A 161 -5.92 1.78 3.50
CA VAL A 161 -5.12 0.61 3.11
C VAL A 161 -5.70 -0.06 1.87
N LEU A 162 -7.03 -0.17 1.77
CA LEU A 162 -7.71 -0.70 0.58
C LEU A 162 -7.39 0.11 -0.67
N LEU A 163 -7.37 1.44 -0.54
CA LEU A 163 -6.95 2.34 -1.63
C LEU A 163 -5.51 2.08 -2.08
N ILE A 164 -4.58 1.83 -1.14
CA ILE A 164 -3.18 1.48 -1.47
C ILE A 164 -3.11 0.12 -2.18
N MET A 165 -3.81 -0.89 -1.65
CA MET A 165 -3.85 -2.23 -2.26
C MET A 165 -4.41 -2.17 -3.69
N ALA A 166 -5.50 -1.44 -3.90
CA ALA A 166 -6.08 -1.20 -5.22
C ALA A 166 -5.12 -0.43 -6.15
N ALA A 167 -4.41 0.57 -5.64
CA ALA A 167 -3.40 1.32 -6.41
C ALA A 167 -2.24 0.42 -6.87
N LEU A 168 -1.70 -0.40 -5.96
CA LEU A 168 -0.60 -1.32 -6.27
C LEU A 168 -1.05 -2.43 -7.22
N ALA A 169 -2.28 -2.94 -7.06
CA ALA A 169 -2.87 -3.91 -7.99
C ALA A 169 -3.02 -3.31 -9.39
N THR A 170 -3.63 -2.12 -9.50
CA THR A 170 -3.80 -1.42 -10.80
C THR A 170 -2.46 -1.12 -11.47
N ALA A 171 -1.46 -0.67 -10.72
CA ALA A 171 -0.12 -0.47 -11.27
C ALA A 171 0.51 -1.78 -11.76
N THR A 172 0.45 -2.85 -10.97
CA THR A 172 1.06 -4.15 -11.29
C THR A 172 0.41 -4.79 -12.53
N TRP A 173 -0.92 -4.80 -12.60
CA TRP A 173 -1.66 -5.27 -13.77
C TRP A 173 -1.55 -4.33 -14.98
N GLY A 174 -1.11 -3.08 -14.78
CA GLY A 174 -0.75 -2.14 -15.83
C GLY A 174 0.67 -2.28 -16.39
N MET A 175 1.58 -2.98 -15.71
CA MET A 175 2.98 -3.12 -16.15
C MET A 175 3.12 -3.92 -17.46
N LYS A 176 3.81 -3.39 -18.45
CA LYS A 176 4.12 -4.12 -19.68
C LYS A 176 5.54 -4.68 -19.61
N LYS A 177 5.73 -5.89 -20.12
CA LYS A 177 7.07 -6.44 -20.34
C LYS A 177 7.74 -5.61 -21.44
N ARG A 178 8.99 -5.19 -21.23
CA ARG A 178 9.78 -4.59 -22.30
C ARG A 178 10.23 -5.71 -23.24
N GLU A 179 9.91 -5.56 -24.51
CA GLU A 179 10.47 -6.38 -25.59
C GLU A 179 11.94 -6.03 -25.84
#